data_AF-G5A375-F1
#
_entry.id   AF-G5A375-F1
#
_cell.length_a   1.000
_cell.length_b   1.000
_cell.length_c   1.000
_cell.angle_alpha   90.00
_cell.angle_beta   90.00
_cell.angle_gamma   90.00
#
_symmetry.space_group_name_H-M   'P 1'
#
loop_
_entity.id
_entity.type
_entity.pdbx_description
1 polymer ?
#
loop_
_entity_poly.entity_id
_entity_poly.type
_entity_poly.pdbx_seq_one_letter_code
_entity_poly.pdbx_strand_id
1 'polypeptide(L)'
;MFDQRMSTLNAWGADARTKIAQQSKQSTATWKIVNAHYSTHHHFVKYNVKKWFGLLRGSGVHMWPNGHTRRLSLDIHLLENGAGGGFQKDSASGYPSYAACVSVHPTL
;
A
#
# COMPACT_ATOMS: atom_id res chain seq x y z
N MET A 1 24.43 17.04 -1.94
CA MET A 1 23.32 17.22 -0.96
C MET A 1 22.02 16.56 -1.42
N PHE A 2 21.60 16.72 -2.66
CA PHE A 2 20.40 16.05 -3.19
C PHE A 2 20.57 14.53 -3.30
N ASP A 3 21.63 14.06 -3.96
CA ASP A 3 21.84 12.62 -4.24
C ASP A 3 21.97 11.79 -2.97
N GLN A 4 22.67 12.31 -1.96
CA GLN A 4 22.80 11.64 -0.67
C GLN A 4 21.44 11.48 0.03
N ARG A 5 20.57 12.50 -0.02
CA ARG A 5 19.21 12.40 0.52
C ARG A 5 18.35 11.41 -0.24
N MET A 6 18.43 11.42 -1.58
CA MET A 6 17.72 10.45 -2.42
C MET A 6 18.20 9.02 -2.16
N SER A 7 19.50 8.84 -1.97
CA SER A 7 20.10 7.55 -1.59
C SER A 7 19.53 7.06 -0.24
N THR A 8 19.48 7.92 0.78
CA THR A 8 18.88 7.60 2.08
C THR A 8 17.41 7.19 1.95
N LEU A 9 16.60 7.96 1.21
CA LEU A 9 15.18 7.63 0.99
C LEU A 9 15.00 6.30 0.26
N ASN A 10 15.83 6.03 -0.75
CA ASN A 10 15.81 4.77 -1.48
C ASN A 10 16.21 3.59 -0.59
N ALA A 11 17.22 3.76 0.26
CA ALA A 11 17.66 2.76 1.22
C ALA A 11 16.56 2.43 2.23
N TRP A 12 15.89 3.45 2.79
CA TRP A 12 14.75 3.24 3.70
C TRP A 12 13.59 2.52 3.02
N GLY A 13 13.27 2.89 1.78
CA GLY A 13 12.24 2.20 1.01
C GLY A 13 12.60 0.73 0.72
N ALA A 14 13.86 0.43 0.47
CA ALA A 14 14.35 -0.94 0.29
C ALA A 14 14.29 -1.75 1.59
N ASP A 15 14.76 -1.18 2.69
CA ASP A 15 14.73 -1.80 4.02
C ASP A 15 13.30 -2.12 4.47
N ALA A 16 12.36 -1.18 4.30
CA ALA A 16 10.96 -1.41 4.62
C ALA A 16 10.37 -2.61 3.86
N ARG A 17 10.67 -2.74 2.56
CA ARG A 17 10.24 -3.90 1.75
C ARG A 17 10.86 -5.20 2.26
N THR A 18 12.17 -5.21 2.54
CA THR A 18 12.85 -6.40 3.06
C THR A 18 12.23 -6.85 4.38
N LYS A 19 12.02 -5.92 5.32
CA LYS A 19 11.43 -6.20 6.64
C LYS A 19 10.02 -6.74 6.53
N ILE A 20 9.15 -6.11 5.72
CA ILE A 20 7.77 -6.59 5.56
C ILE A 20 7.77 -8.01 4.95
N ALA A 21 8.60 -8.28 3.94
CA ALA A 21 8.67 -9.61 3.34
C ALA A 21 9.14 -10.67 4.35
N GLN A 22 10.17 -10.37 5.14
CA GLN A 22 10.69 -11.28 6.16
C GLN A 22 9.67 -11.51 7.28
N GLN A 23 9.14 -10.44 7.87
CA GLN A 23 8.19 -10.51 8.98
C GLN A 23 6.88 -11.17 8.57
N SER A 24 6.41 -10.95 7.34
CA SER A 24 5.20 -11.62 6.85
C SER A 24 5.41 -13.13 6.73
N LYS A 25 6.59 -13.59 6.32
CA LYS A 25 6.94 -15.04 6.28
C LYS A 25 7.10 -15.65 7.67
N GLN A 26 7.71 -14.92 8.60
CA GLN A 26 7.95 -15.39 9.97
C GLN A 26 6.69 -15.36 10.84
N SER A 27 5.72 -14.50 10.51
CA SER A 27 4.49 -14.37 11.28
C SER A 27 3.60 -15.60 11.15
N THR A 28 3.22 -16.17 12.30
CA THR A 28 2.23 -17.25 12.44
C THR A 28 0.80 -16.72 12.63
N ALA A 29 0.61 -15.41 12.56
CA ALA A 29 -0.71 -14.80 12.74
C ALA A 29 -1.68 -15.24 11.63
N THR A 30 -2.91 -15.55 12.04
CA THR A 30 -4.02 -15.90 11.12
C THR A 30 -4.30 -14.76 10.15
N TRP A 31 -4.35 -13.53 10.66
CA TRP A 31 -4.59 -12.33 9.87
C TRP A 31 -3.36 -11.42 9.93
N LYS A 32 -2.92 -10.94 8.76
CA LYS A 32 -1.76 -10.07 8.61
C LYS A 32 -2.18 -8.78 7.92
N ILE A 33 -1.94 -7.66 8.59
CA ILE A 33 -2.36 -6.33 8.14
C ILE A 33 -1.11 -5.45 8.14
N VAL A 34 -0.88 -4.72 7.04
CA VAL A 34 0.21 -3.76 6.94
C VAL A 34 -0.35 -2.35 6.75
N ASN A 35 -0.30 -1.54 7.81
CA ASN A 35 -0.74 -0.15 7.75
C ASN A 35 0.38 0.77 7.26
N ALA A 36 0.09 1.64 6.32
CA ALA A 36 1.04 2.65 5.86
C ALA A 36 0.37 3.99 5.59
N HIS A 37 1.07 5.10 5.83
CA HIS A 37 0.49 6.42 5.62
C HIS A 37 0.09 6.68 4.15
N TYR A 38 0.89 6.22 3.18
CA TYR A 38 0.67 6.47 1.75
C TYR A 38 0.06 5.25 1.04
N SER A 39 -0.96 5.49 0.20
CA SER A 39 -1.46 4.50 -0.77
C SER A 39 -0.36 4.05 -1.72
N THR A 40 -0.25 2.73 -1.91
CA THR A 40 0.69 2.09 -2.83
C THR A 40 0.42 2.39 -4.30
N HIS A 41 -0.80 2.79 -4.68
CA HIS A 41 -1.18 3.07 -6.07
C HIS A 41 -1.37 4.56 -6.40
N HIS A 42 -1.69 5.41 -5.40
CA HIS A 42 -1.85 6.85 -5.61
C HIS A 42 -0.53 7.64 -5.49
N HIS A 43 0.41 7.20 -4.65
CA HIS A 43 1.59 8.01 -4.30
C HIS A 43 2.92 7.44 -4.79
N PHE A 44 2.89 6.30 -5.48
CA PHE A 44 4.07 5.70 -6.06
C PHE A 44 4.01 5.72 -7.57
N VAL A 45 5.13 6.08 -8.20
CA VAL A 45 5.32 5.87 -9.63
C VAL A 45 5.18 4.39 -9.97
N LYS A 46 4.65 4.07 -11.16
CA LYS A 46 4.31 2.70 -11.63
C LYS A 46 5.35 1.63 -11.29
N TYR A 47 6.63 1.95 -11.42
CA TYR A 47 7.74 1.04 -11.08
C TYR A 47 7.74 0.63 -9.60
N ASN A 48 7.50 1.56 -8.69
CA ASN A 48 7.46 1.31 -7.25
C ASN A 48 6.14 0.62 -6.83
N VAL A 49 5.02 0.93 -7.49
CA VAL A 49 3.74 0.20 -7.30
C VAL A 49 3.95 -1.30 -7.55
N LYS A 50 4.61 -1.66 -8.66
CA LYS A 50 4.89 -3.06 -9.01
C LYS A 50 5.74 -3.77 -7.97
N LYS A 51 6.73 -3.10 -7.38
CA LYS A 51 7.55 -3.67 -6.28
C LYS A 51 6.71 -3.99 -5.06
N TRP A 52 5.83 -3.08 -4.65
CA TRP A 52 4.93 -3.29 -3.51
C TRP A 52 3.93 -4.40 -3.79
N PHE A 53 3.30 -4.41 -4.96
CA PHE A 53 2.37 -5.48 -5.32
C PHE A 53 3.04 -6.84 -5.45
N GLY A 54 4.26 -6.90 -6.01
CA GLY A 54 5.03 -8.14 -6.07
C GLY A 54 5.40 -8.69 -4.69
N LEU A 55 5.70 -7.80 -3.73
CA LEU A 55 5.97 -8.18 -2.35
C LEU A 55 4.71 -8.68 -1.63
N LEU A 56 3.58 -7.98 -1.81
CA LEU A 56 2.33 -8.31 -1.11
C LEU A 56 1.69 -9.59 -1.66
N ARG A 57 1.84 -9.86 -2.96
CA ARG A 57 1.42 -11.15 -3.54
C ARG A 57 2.28 -12.27 -2.97
N GLY A 58 1.65 -13.18 -2.24
CA GLY A 58 2.32 -14.34 -1.65
C GLY A 58 3.00 -14.08 -0.29
N SER A 59 2.86 -12.89 0.31
CA SER A 59 3.33 -12.65 1.68
C SER A 59 2.36 -13.15 2.76
N GLY A 60 1.11 -13.45 2.38
CA GLY A 60 0.03 -13.73 3.31
C GLY A 60 -0.52 -12.48 4.00
N VAL A 61 -0.15 -11.28 3.53
CA VAL A 61 -0.80 -10.02 3.95
C VAL A 61 -2.20 -9.99 3.35
N HIS A 62 -3.20 -9.80 4.21
CA HIS A 62 -4.61 -9.78 3.86
C HIS A 62 -5.10 -8.37 3.55
N MET A 63 -4.46 -7.36 4.15
CA MET A 63 -4.97 -6.00 4.15
C MET A 63 -3.85 -4.96 4.20
N TRP A 64 -4.01 -3.87 3.45
CA TRP A 64 -3.14 -2.70 3.51
C TRP A 64 -3.96 -1.42 3.70
N PRO A 65 -4.36 -1.08 4.93
CA PRO A 65 -4.96 0.22 5.19
C PRO A 65 -3.94 1.33 4.90
N ASN A 66 -4.43 2.44 4.36
CA ASN A 66 -3.61 3.62 4.14
C ASN A 66 -4.37 4.93 4.35
N GLY A 67 -3.66 6.06 4.27
CA GLY A 67 -4.26 7.38 4.40
C GLY A 67 -3.65 8.35 3.40
N HIS A 68 -3.39 9.57 3.86
CA HIS A 68 -2.82 10.69 3.08
C HIS A 68 -3.75 11.27 2.01
N THR A 69 -4.36 10.43 1.18
CA THR A 69 -5.47 10.85 0.34
C THR A 69 -6.70 10.98 1.25
N ARG A 70 -7.34 12.16 1.23
CA ARG A 70 -8.47 12.52 2.11
C ARG A 70 -9.78 11.88 1.63
N ARG A 71 -9.74 10.58 1.31
CA ARG A 71 -10.86 9.81 0.76
C ARG A 71 -11.00 8.48 1.50
N LEU A 72 -12.18 7.89 1.33
CA LEU A 72 -12.52 6.53 1.76
C LEU A 72 -12.77 5.71 0.50
N SER A 73 -11.96 4.68 0.28
CA SER A 73 -12.17 3.67 -0.76
C SER A 73 -12.10 2.29 -0.11
N LEU A 74 -12.97 1.38 -0.55
CA LEU A 74 -13.10 0.01 -0.05
C LEU A 74 -13.19 -0.93 -1.24
N ASP A 75 -12.05 -1.32 -1.79
CA ASP A 75 -12.00 -2.51 -2.64
C ASP A 75 -10.64 -3.20 -2.50
N ILE A 76 -10.66 -4.48 -2.12
CA ILE A 76 -9.54 -5.32 -1.65
C ILE A 76 -8.86 -4.78 -0.38
N HIS A 77 -9.68 -4.49 0.64
CA HIS A 77 -9.33 -3.88 1.93
C HIS A 77 -8.09 -2.95 1.92
N LEU A 78 -7.90 -2.18 0.86
CA LEU A 78 -7.13 -0.95 0.93
C LEU A 78 -8.04 0.05 1.62
N LEU A 79 -8.10 -0.05 2.95
CA LEU A 79 -8.87 0.86 3.79
C LEU A 79 -8.16 2.22 3.76
N GLU A 80 -8.57 3.07 2.83
CA GLU A 80 -8.12 4.46 2.83
C GLU A 80 -8.93 5.22 3.89
N ASN A 81 -8.31 5.67 4.97
CA ASN A 81 -8.97 6.48 5.99
C ASN A 81 -8.14 7.73 6.30
N GLY A 82 -8.08 8.66 5.35
CA GLY A 82 -7.41 9.96 5.51
C GLY A 82 -8.29 11.06 6.13
N ALA A 83 -9.56 10.79 6.44
CA ALA A 83 -10.56 11.81 6.76
C ALA A 83 -10.90 11.96 8.26
N GLY A 84 -10.28 11.19 9.15
CA GLY A 84 -10.59 11.21 10.60
C GLY A 84 -10.23 12.50 11.36
N GLY A 85 -9.56 13.46 10.72
CA GLY A 85 -9.05 14.69 11.33
C GLY A 85 -9.95 15.93 11.24
N GLY A 86 -11.19 15.81 10.77
CA GLY A 86 -12.18 16.92 10.82
C GLY A 86 -12.18 17.92 9.66
N PHE A 87 -11.61 17.60 8.49
CA PHE A 87 -11.63 18.45 7.28
C PHE A 87 -12.52 17.88 6.16
N GLN A 88 -12.99 18.76 5.25
CA GLN A 88 -13.94 18.49 4.16
C GLN A 88 -13.55 17.28 3.28
N LYS A 89 -14.55 16.44 2.98
CA LYS A 89 -14.47 15.20 2.19
C LYS A 89 -14.61 15.47 0.69
N ASP A 90 -13.81 14.78 -0.14
CA ASP A 90 -13.96 14.72 -1.60
C ASP A 90 -14.25 13.29 -2.07
N SER A 91 -14.92 13.10 -3.22
CA SER A 91 -15.40 11.78 -3.73
C SER A 91 -14.31 10.85 -4.27
N ALA A 92 -14.08 9.64 -3.74
CA ALA A 92 -13.01 8.68 -4.12
C ALA A 92 -12.47 8.70 -5.57
N SER A 93 -11.15 8.51 -5.74
CA SER A 93 -10.49 8.64 -7.06
C SER A 93 -10.63 7.34 -7.80
N GLY A 94 -11.02 7.40 -9.06
CA GLY A 94 -11.05 6.21 -9.91
C GLY A 94 -9.70 5.50 -9.90
N TYR A 95 -9.73 4.17 -9.89
CA TYR A 95 -8.51 3.37 -9.99
C TYR A 95 -7.81 3.66 -11.32
N PRO A 96 -6.51 4.00 -11.32
CA PRO A 96 -5.78 4.06 -12.58
C PRO A 96 -5.80 2.66 -13.23
N SER A 97 -5.89 2.61 -14.57
CA SER A 97 -6.09 1.35 -15.31
C SER A 97 -5.07 0.25 -14.99
N TYR A 98 -3.85 0.62 -14.61
CA TYR A 98 -2.80 -0.32 -14.21
C TYR A 98 -3.01 -0.95 -12.81
N ALA A 99 -3.91 -0.41 -11.99
CA ALA A 99 -4.29 -0.91 -10.68
C ALA A 99 -5.64 -1.66 -10.70
N ALA A 100 -6.39 -1.57 -11.81
CA ALA A 100 -7.70 -2.21 -11.94
C ALA A 100 -7.64 -3.75 -11.94
N CYS A 101 -6.54 -4.36 -12.40
CA CYS A 101 -6.44 -5.83 -12.46
C CYS A 101 -6.22 -6.53 -11.12
N VAL A 102 -6.17 -5.78 -10.01
CA VAL A 102 -6.07 -6.38 -8.67
C VAL A 102 -7.45 -6.85 -8.20
N SER A 103 -8.57 -6.32 -8.75
CA SER A 103 -9.94 -6.79 -8.46
C SER A 103 -10.23 -8.12 -9.16
N VAL A 104 -9.75 -9.20 -8.56
CA VAL A 104 -10.19 -10.57 -8.83
C VAL A 104 -10.42 -11.25 -7.49
N HIS A 105 -11.66 -11.20 -7.02
CA HIS A 105 -12.17 -12.27 -6.18
C HIS A 105 -12.47 -13.46 -7.11
N PRO A 106 -11.91 -14.66 -6.85
CA PRO A 106 -12.55 -15.87 -7.35
C PRO A 106 -13.89 -16.00 -6.62
N THR A 107 -14.98 -15.99 -7.37
CA THR A 107 -16.30 -16.40 -6.91
C THR A 107 -16.20 -17.81 -6.32
N LEU A 108 -16.76 -17.99 -5.12
CA LEU A 108 -17.11 -19.28 -4.54
C LEU A 108 -18.09 -20.04 -5.45
#